data_AF-A0AAN8S1J5-F1
#
_entry.id   AF-A0AAN8S1J5-F1
#
_cell.length_a   1.000
_cell.length_b   1.000
_cell.length_c   1.000
_cell.angle_alpha   90.00
_cell.angle_beta   90.00
_cell.angle_gamma   90.00
#
_symmetry.space_group_name_H-M   'P 1'
#
loop_
_entity.id
_entity.type
_entity.pdbx_description
1 polymer ?
#
loop_
_entity_poly.entity_id
_entity_poly.type
_entity_poly.pdbx_seq_one_letter_code
_entity_poly.pdbx_strand_id
1 'polypeptide(L)'
;MYRSHSFVLGLYISFVCILITPVTIGSDNSETGECFKVQDYFWKHLASKTPYRYVANRNDSQLVFDGCQPKKIWAIVRHGTRYPGSKFINKMRSRLVELQLSIVDNINEGKAKLCQSAAENITMWTPQMELADSKRLAHEGEEEMIELAERYQNRYPTLLGIDYTNSSFDFRCTATERTKQSKYYFLIGLFGRRVAHHVWAPEPIYKDPILRFYKLCSKWLKEVHKNPKAIRECEAFKQSQHLKDVLQSVSLRLGVKETLSYGKY
;
A
#
# COMPACT_ATOMS: atom_id res chain seq x y z
N MET A 1 26.17 -44.78 62.31
CA MET A 1 25.26 -43.74 61.80
C MET A 1 26.13 -42.58 61.33
N TYR A 2 26.20 -42.41 60.01
CA TYR A 2 26.86 -41.33 59.23
C TYR A 2 26.39 -39.93 59.72
N ARG A 3 27.07 -38.78 59.54
CA ARG A 3 27.96 -38.30 58.47
C ARG A 3 28.63 -36.96 58.89
N SER A 4 29.92 -36.80 58.54
CA SER A 4 30.59 -35.61 57.95
C SER A 4 30.30 -34.17 58.42
N HIS A 5 31.36 -33.39 58.70
CA HIS A 5 31.87 -32.30 57.83
C HIS A 5 33.35 -31.99 58.19
N SER A 6 34.22 -32.25 57.22
CA SER A 6 35.66 -31.90 57.15
C SER A 6 35.81 -30.53 56.45
N PHE A 7 36.93 -29.81 56.32
CA PHE A 7 38.35 -30.09 56.01
C PHE A 7 39.12 -28.75 56.27
N VAL A 8 40.24 -28.62 57.00
CA VAL A 8 41.65 -29.08 56.80
C VAL A 8 42.20 -28.70 55.41
N LEU A 9 42.97 -27.62 55.26
CA LEU A 9 44.43 -27.41 55.48
C LEU A 9 45.30 -27.84 54.28
N GLY A 10 46.19 -26.95 53.84
CA GLY A 10 47.54 -27.33 53.38
C GLY A 10 47.94 -26.98 51.94
N LEU A 11 48.77 -25.94 51.82
CA LEU A 11 50.02 -25.81 51.02
C LEU A 11 50.25 -26.74 49.82
N TYR A 12 50.72 -26.20 48.68
CA TYR A 12 52.01 -26.57 48.04
C TYR A 12 52.31 -25.76 46.76
N ILE A 13 53.60 -25.77 46.41
CA ILE A 13 54.36 -24.97 45.45
C ILE A 13 54.47 -25.65 44.06
N SER A 14 54.41 -24.83 43.00
CA SER A 14 55.02 -24.91 41.65
C SER A 14 54.77 -26.02 40.59
N PHE A 15 54.81 -25.51 39.34
CA PHE A 15 55.14 -26.11 38.02
C PHE A 15 54.12 -27.00 37.29
N VAL A 16 53.58 -26.51 36.16
CA VAL A 16 53.66 -27.13 34.81
C VAL A 16 53.44 -26.04 33.73
N CYS A 17 54.39 -25.91 32.80
CA CYS A 17 54.27 -25.15 31.54
C CYS A 17 53.40 -25.91 30.53
N ILE A 18 52.36 -25.29 29.96
CA ILE A 18 51.84 -25.64 28.63
C ILE A 18 51.51 -24.35 27.87
N LEU A 19 52.11 -24.27 26.68
CA LEU A 19 51.99 -23.26 25.62
C LEU A 19 50.53 -22.97 25.25
N ILE A 20 50.08 -21.71 25.34
CA ILE A 20 49.16 -21.11 24.37
C ILE A 20 49.53 -19.62 24.19
N THR A 21 49.77 -19.28 22.94
CA THR A 21 50.07 -17.97 22.35
C THR A 21 49.03 -16.89 22.66
N PRO A 22 49.38 -15.60 22.51
CA PRO A 22 48.45 -14.50 22.79
C PRO A 22 47.26 -14.59 21.84
N VAL A 23 46.05 -14.62 22.40
CA VAL A 23 44.82 -14.45 21.65
C VAL A 23 44.76 -12.99 21.18
N THR A 24 45.27 -12.75 19.98
CA THR A 24 44.82 -11.62 19.15
C THR A 24 43.77 -12.14 18.18
N ILE A 25 42.51 -12.15 18.60
CA ILE A 25 41.33 -12.26 17.73
C ILE A 25 40.22 -11.53 18.49
N GLY A 26 39.58 -10.49 18.01
CA GLY A 26 39.70 -9.73 16.79
C GLY A 26 38.85 -8.48 17.06
N SER A 27 39.26 -7.36 16.50
CA SER A 27 38.36 -6.24 16.28
C SER A 27 37.16 -6.79 15.51
N ASP A 28 36.01 -7.01 16.16
CA ASP A 28 34.76 -7.12 15.42
C ASP A 28 34.31 -5.70 15.04
N ASN A 29 35.07 -5.15 14.10
CA ASN A 29 34.59 -4.16 13.17
C ASN A 29 34.02 -4.95 11.98
N SER A 30 32.85 -5.55 12.16
CA SER A 30 31.98 -6.02 11.07
C SER A 30 30.54 -5.96 11.59
N GLU A 31 29.56 -5.27 11.03
CA GLU A 31 29.43 -4.39 9.87
C GLU A 31 28.52 -3.24 10.32
N THR A 32 28.94 -1.99 10.16
CA THR A 32 28.02 -0.85 10.13
C THR A 32 27.30 -0.81 8.76
N GLY A 33 26.63 -1.90 8.40
CA GLY A 33 25.78 -2.00 7.22
C GLY A 33 24.33 -1.90 7.65
N GLU A 34 23.75 -0.70 7.62
CA GLU A 34 22.32 -0.51 7.88
C GLU A 34 21.51 -1.38 6.90
N CYS A 35 21.04 -2.55 7.35
CA CYS A 35 20.23 -3.43 6.52
C CYS A 35 18.94 -2.69 6.15
N PHE A 36 18.42 -2.90 4.94
CA PHE A 36 17.24 -2.17 4.49
C PHE A 36 15.97 -2.70 5.19
N LYS A 37 15.40 -1.89 6.10
CA LYS A 37 14.07 -2.10 6.68
C LYS A 37 13.01 -1.47 5.77
N VAL A 38 11.85 -2.12 5.67
CA VAL A 38 10.66 -1.49 5.08
C VAL A 38 10.32 -0.28 5.94
N GLN A 39 10.35 0.92 5.35
CA GLN A 39 10.09 2.15 6.09
C GLN A 39 8.62 2.25 6.53
N ASP A 40 8.40 2.70 7.77
CA ASP A 40 7.07 2.90 8.39
C ASP A 40 6.16 3.92 7.67
N TYR A 41 6.66 4.54 6.59
CA TYR A 41 6.00 5.63 5.87
C TYR A 41 5.88 5.40 4.36
N PHE A 42 6.02 4.17 3.87
CA PHE A 42 5.91 3.88 2.43
C PHE A 42 4.62 4.44 1.80
N TRP A 43 3.53 4.47 2.57
CA TRP A 43 2.23 5.01 2.16
C TRP A 43 2.28 6.48 1.74
N LYS A 44 3.23 7.28 2.26
CA LYS A 44 3.45 8.68 1.84
C LYS A 44 3.92 8.81 0.37
N HIS A 45 4.41 7.72 -0.22
CA HIS A 45 5.02 7.70 -1.54
C HIS A 45 4.19 6.94 -2.59
N LEU A 46 2.95 6.55 -2.26
CA LEU A 46 2.06 5.83 -3.18
C LEU A 46 1.14 6.74 -4.02
N ALA A 47 1.20 8.07 -3.78
CA ALA A 47 0.39 9.07 -4.45
C ALA A 47 -1.09 8.67 -4.50
N SER A 48 -1.70 8.64 -5.69
CA SER A 48 -3.11 8.29 -5.88
C SER A 48 -3.45 6.81 -5.62
N LYS A 49 -2.47 5.98 -5.21
CA LYS A 49 -2.63 4.58 -4.82
C LYS A 49 -2.56 4.36 -3.30
N THR A 50 -2.35 5.43 -2.52
CA THR A 50 -2.39 5.36 -1.05
C THR A 50 -3.79 4.94 -0.61
N PRO A 51 -3.96 3.84 0.14
CA PRO A 51 -5.25 3.50 0.74
C PRO A 51 -5.73 4.62 1.65
N TYR A 52 -7.02 4.93 1.59
CA TYR A 52 -7.58 6.08 2.31
C TYR A 52 -7.43 5.93 3.82
N ARG A 53 -7.43 4.71 4.37
CA ARG A 53 -7.24 4.47 5.82
C ARG A 53 -5.96 5.06 6.43
N TYR A 54 -4.92 5.27 5.62
CA TYR A 54 -3.65 5.87 6.06
C TYR A 54 -3.72 7.39 6.16
N VAL A 55 -4.63 8.03 5.43
CA VAL A 55 -4.74 9.49 5.31
C VAL A 55 -6.12 10.02 5.72
N ALA A 56 -7.02 9.13 6.14
CA ALA A 56 -8.37 9.47 6.54
C ALA A 56 -8.37 10.39 7.77
N ASN A 57 -9.23 11.40 7.74
CA ASN A 57 -9.60 12.10 8.96
C ASN A 57 -10.53 11.21 9.78
N ARG A 58 -10.01 10.71 10.91
CA ARG A 58 -10.74 9.83 11.82
C ARG A 58 -11.61 10.55 12.84
N ASN A 59 -11.46 11.87 12.96
CA ASN A 59 -12.44 12.63 13.72
C ASN A 59 -13.78 12.53 12.96
N ASP A 60 -14.83 12.13 13.66
CA ASP A 60 -16.19 12.02 13.14
C ASP A 60 -17.19 12.79 14.02
N SER A 61 -16.69 13.63 14.93
CA SER A 61 -17.49 14.51 15.77
C SER A 61 -18.45 15.34 14.91
N GLN A 62 -19.67 15.48 15.39
CA GLN A 62 -20.67 16.35 14.80
C GLN A 62 -20.08 17.75 14.56
N LEU A 63 -20.34 18.30 13.37
CA LEU A 63 -19.98 19.68 13.07
C LEU A 63 -21.02 20.64 13.65
N VAL A 64 -20.58 21.48 14.58
CA VAL A 64 -21.42 22.49 15.24
C VAL A 64 -20.85 23.87 14.93
N PHE A 65 -21.71 24.74 14.41
CA PHE A 65 -21.40 26.15 14.14
C PHE A 65 -22.53 26.98 14.72
N ASP A 66 -22.21 27.95 15.58
CA ASP A 66 -23.22 28.75 16.28
C ASP A 66 -24.17 29.45 15.32
N GLY A 67 -25.47 29.31 15.58
CA GLY A 67 -26.54 29.86 14.72
C GLY A 67 -26.71 29.18 13.35
N CYS A 68 -25.91 28.17 13.03
CA CYS A 68 -25.96 27.47 11.75
C CYS A 68 -26.55 26.06 11.90
N GLN A 69 -27.27 25.60 10.89
CA GLN A 69 -27.70 24.21 10.77
C GLN A 69 -27.41 23.69 9.37
N PRO A 70 -26.87 22.46 9.23
CA PRO A 70 -26.62 21.89 7.93
C PRO A 70 -27.96 21.63 7.22
N LYS A 71 -28.06 22.01 5.94
CA LYS A 71 -29.29 21.85 5.12
C LYS A 71 -29.14 20.87 3.96
N LYS A 72 -27.94 20.74 3.39
CA LYS A 72 -27.67 19.84 2.26
C LYS A 72 -26.20 19.47 2.21
N ILE A 73 -25.90 18.28 1.72
CA ILE A 73 -24.56 17.80 1.41
C ILE A 73 -24.47 17.55 -0.10
N TRP A 74 -23.40 18.03 -0.71
CA TRP A 74 -23.00 17.64 -2.07
C TRP A 74 -21.61 17.02 -1.97
N ALA A 75 -21.49 15.76 -2.38
CA ALA A 75 -20.24 15.02 -2.28
C ALA A 75 -19.86 14.43 -3.64
N ILE A 76 -18.58 14.57 -4.00
CA ILE A 76 -17.97 13.85 -5.11
C ILE A 76 -16.93 12.93 -4.51
N VAL A 77 -17.23 11.64 -4.48
CA VAL A 77 -16.40 10.62 -3.84
C VAL A 77 -15.74 9.78 -4.93
N ARG A 78 -14.40 9.66 -4.86
CA ARG A 78 -13.66 8.73 -5.71
C ARG A 78 -13.96 7.31 -5.24
N HIS A 79 -13.96 6.34 -6.16
CA HIS A 79 -14.03 4.93 -5.78
C HIS A 79 -12.94 4.57 -4.74
N GLY A 80 -13.22 3.59 -3.89
CA GLY A 80 -12.26 3.04 -2.95
C GLY A 80 -11.09 2.30 -3.61
N THR A 81 -10.21 1.76 -2.79
CA THR A 81 -9.06 0.95 -3.19
C THR A 81 -9.47 -0.18 -4.12
N ARG A 82 -8.69 -0.40 -5.18
CA ARG A 82 -9.00 -1.34 -6.26
C ARG A 82 -7.79 -2.17 -6.64
N TYR A 83 -8.04 -3.31 -7.25
CA TYR A 83 -7.00 -4.10 -7.87
C TYR A 83 -6.39 -3.39 -9.10
N PRO A 84 -5.14 -3.73 -9.48
CA PRO A 84 -4.49 -3.25 -10.69
C PRO A 84 -5.25 -3.67 -11.97
N GLY A 85 -4.86 -3.10 -13.11
CA GLY A 85 -5.38 -3.56 -14.40
C GLY A 85 -4.66 -4.83 -14.87
N SER A 86 -5.31 -5.60 -15.76
CA SER A 86 -4.81 -6.90 -16.26
C SER A 86 -3.35 -6.87 -16.72
N LYS A 87 -2.92 -5.77 -17.39
CA LYS A 87 -1.52 -5.59 -17.79
C LYS A 87 -0.53 -5.70 -16.62
N PHE A 88 -0.88 -5.09 -15.48
CA PHE A 88 -0.04 -5.15 -14.28
C PHE A 88 -0.19 -6.48 -13.56
N ILE A 89 -1.40 -7.06 -13.51
CA ILE A 89 -1.62 -8.39 -12.93
C ILE A 89 -0.76 -9.44 -13.64
N ASN A 90 -0.75 -9.44 -14.97
CA ASN A 90 0.12 -10.33 -15.74
C ASN A 90 1.59 -10.13 -15.40
N LYS A 91 2.07 -8.88 -15.34
CA LYS A 91 3.46 -8.57 -14.95
C LYS A 91 3.80 -9.04 -13.53
N MET A 92 2.85 -8.96 -12.59
CA MET A 92 3.07 -9.47 -11.24
C MET A 92 3.15 -11.00 -11.22
N ARG A 93 2.32 -11.69 -12.03
CA ARG A 93 2.28 -13.16 -12.09
C ARG A 93 3.41 -13.80 -12.89
N SER A 94 4.02 -13.06 -13.82
CA SER A 94 5.20 -13.54 -14.56
C SER A 94 6.47 -12.88 -14.05
N ARG A 95 6.64 -11.59 -14.35
CA ARG A 95 7.92 -10.91 -14.19
C ARG A 95 8.35 -10.73 -12.74
N LEU A 96 7.44 -10.42 -11.83
CA LEU A 96 7.81 -10.29 -10.41
C LEU A 96 8.15 -11.65 -9.79
N VAL A 97 7.60 -12.76 -10.31
CA VAL A 97 7.99 -14.11 -9.88
C VAL A 97 9.42 -14.41 -10.32
N GLU A 98 9.78 -14.14 -11.57
CA GLU A 98 11.18 -14.28 -12.04
C GLU A 98 12.16 -13.43 -11.23
N LEU A 99 11.77 -12.18 -10.95
CA LEU A 99 12.60 -11.27 -10.15
C LEU A 99 12.74 -11.78 -8.71
N GLN A 100 11.65 -12.28 -8.12
CA GLN A 100 11.67 -12.84 -6.77
C GLN A 100 12.61 -14.06 -6.69
N LEU A 101 12.54 -14.98 -7.65
CA LEU A 101 13.46 -16.13 -7.71
C LEU A 101 14.92 -15.68 -7.77
N SER A 102 15.24 -14.72 -8.65
CA SER A 102 16.61 -14.19 -8.73
C SER A 102 17.07 -13.52 -7.43
N ILE A 103 16.18 -12.82 -6.72
CA ILE A 103 16.51 -12.20 -5.44
C ILE A 103 16.73 -13.27 -4.37
N VAL A 104 15.92 -14.34 -4.36
CA VAL A 104 16.06 -15.47 -3.43
C VAL A 104 17.41 -16.16 -3.63
N ASP A 105 17.83 -16.41 -4.88
CA ASP A 105 19.17 -16.93 -5.17
C ASP A 105 20.27 -16.02 -4.63
N ASN A 106 20.14 -14.70 -4.83
CA ASN A 106 21.10 -13.72 -4.31
C ASN A 106 21.11 -13.65 -2.77
N ILE A 107 19.97 -13.88 -2.11
CA ILE A 107 19.88 -14.00 -0.64
C ILE A 107 20.67 -15.24 -0.18
N ASN A 108 20.44 -16.39 -0.81
CA ASN A 108 21.10 -17.66 -0.45
C ASN A 108 22.63 -17.62 -0.68
N GLU A 109 23.08 -16.86 -1.69
CA GLU A 109 24.50 -16.67 -2.01
C GLU A 109 25.16 -15.54 -1.19
N GLY A 110 24.44 -14.89 -0.27
CA GLY A 110 24.97 -13.78 0.55
C GLY A 110 25.25 -12.49 -0.23
N LYS A 111 24.67 -12.33 -1.43
CA LYS A 111 24.86 -11.17 -2.31
C LYS A 111 23.85 -10.04 -2.06
N ALA A 112 22.68 -10.36 -1.51
CA ALA A 112 21.65 -9.38 -1.18
C ALA A 112 21.94 -8.69 0.17
N LYS A 113 21.77 -7.37 0.23
CA LYS A 113 21.94 -6.54 1.44
C LYS A 113 20.58 -6.18 2.03
N LEU A 114 19.84 -7.18 2.49
CA LEU A 114 18.48 -7.06 3.03
C LEU A 114 18.47 -7.39 4.52
N CYS A 115 17.60 -6.73 5.29
CA CYS A 115 17.32 -7.22 6.64
C CYS A 115 16.64 -8.59 6.58
N GLN A 116 16.85 -9.42 7.60
CA GLN A 116 16.25 -10.75 7.70
C GLN A 116 14.73 -10.75 7.41
N SER A 117 13.98 -9.83 8.02
CA SER A 117 12.52 -9.75 7.79
C SER A 117 12.15 -9.37 6.35
N ALA A 118 12.96 -8.56 5.66
CA ALA A 118 12.74 -8.23 4.26
C ALA A 118 13.07 -9.43 3.35
N ALA A 119 14.14 -10.16 3.66
CA ALA A 119 14.51 -11.39 2.95
C ALA A 119 13.42 -12.45 3.11
N GLU A 120 12.95 -12.72 4.33
CA GLU A 120 11.86 -13.66 4.62
C GLU A 120 10.57 -13.28 3.87
N ASN A 121 10.19 -11.99 3.90
CA ASN A 121 9.00 -11.51 3.19
C ASN A 121 9.09 -11.70 1.67
N ILE A 122 10.26 -11.46 1.07
CA ILE A 122 10.48 -11.68 -0.37
C ILE A 122 10.44 -13.17 -0.69
N THR A 123 11.07 -14.02 0.13
CA THR A 123 11.08 -15.47 -0.05
C THR A 123 9.66 -16.06 0.01
N MET A 124 8.82 -15.59 0.93
CA MET A 124 7.44 -16.05 1.07
C MET A 124 6.44 -15.39 0.09
N TRP A 125 6.86 -14.32 -0.61
CA TRP A 125 5.95 -13.58 -1.48
C TRP A 125 5.48 -14.43 -2.65
N THR A 126 4.17 -14.44 -2.89
CA THR A 126 3.55 -15.05 -4.07
C THR A 126 2.49 -14.10 -4.66
N PRO A 127 2.20 -14.16 -5.98
CA PRO A 127 1.15 -13.35 -6.58
C PRO A 127 -0.22 -13.65 -5.96
N GLN A 128 -0.85 -12.64 -5.35
CA GLN A 128 -2.14 -12.77 -4.63
C GLN A 128 -3.37 -12.36 -5.47
N MET A 129 -3.22 -12.11 -6.77
CA MET A 129 -4.27 -11.53 -7.61
C MET A 129 -4.48 -12.32 -8.89
N GLU A 130 -5.74 -12.51 -9.26
CA GLU A 130 -6.18 -13.17 -10.47
C GLU A 130 -6.58 -12.17 -11.56
N LEU A 131 -6.57 -12.60 -12.82
CA LEU A 131 -6.99 -11.75 -13.93
C LEU A 131 -8.45 -11.28 -13.81
N ALA A 132 -9.29 -12.09 -13.17
CA ALA A 132 -10.68 -11.76 -12.86
C ALA A 132 -10.80 -10.53 -11.94
N ASP A 133 -9.78 -10.25 -11.11
CA ASP A 133 -9.76 -9.12 -10.19
C ASP A 133 -9.54 -7.77 -10.88
N SER A 134 -9.15 -7.78 -12.17
CA SER A 134 -8.71 -6.60 -12.90
C SER A 134 -9.64 -5.39 -12.76
N LYS A 135 -9.11 -4.32 -12.15
CA LYS A 135 -9.77 -3.03 -11.92
C LYS A 135 -11.04 -3.10 -11.05
N ARG A 136 -11.36 -4.25 -10.45
CA ARG A 136 -12.46 -4.42 -9.51
C ARG A 136 -12.16 -3.71 -8.20
N LEU A 137 -13.20 -3.31 -7.48
CA LEU A 137 -13.03 -2.83 -6.10
C LEU A 137 -12.38 -3.96 -5.28
N ALA A 138 -11.38 -3.61 -4.46
CA ALA A 138 -10.76 -4.56 -3.54
C ALA A 138 -11.48 -4.48 -2.19
N HIS A 139 -11.32 -5.50 -1.34
CA HIS A 139 -11.95 -5.53 -0.01
C HIS A 139 -11.61 -4.28 0.83
N GLU A 140 -10.36 -3.83 0.82
CA GLU A 140 -9.97 -2.55 1.43
C GLU A 140 -10.84 -1.37 0.94
N GLY A 141 -11.17 -1.32 -0.35
CA GLY A 141 -12.03 -0.29 -0.91
C GLY A 141 -13.52 -0.44 -0.57
N GLU A 142 -13.95 -1.60 -0.11
CA GLU A 142 -15.29 -1.83 0.42
C GLU A 142 -15.40 -1.23 1.82
N GLU A 143 -14.46 -1.59 2.70
CA GLU A 143 -14.34 -1.07 4.07
C GLU A 143 -14.16 0.45 4.08
N GLU A 144 -13.27 0.98 3.22
CA GLU A 144 -13.06 2.43 3.07
C GLU A 144 -14.36 3.20 2.79
N MET A 145 -15.29 2.61 2.02
CA MET A 145 -16.56 3.25 1.66
C MET A 145 -17.60 3.14 2.76
N ILE A 146 -17.67 2.01 3.45
CA ILE A 146 -18.53 1.82 4.62
C ILE A 146 -18.11 2.83 5.69
N GLU A 147 -16.85 2.80 6.12
CA GLU A 147 -16.37 3.68 7.19
C GLU A 147 -16.46 5.16 6.81
N LEU A 148 -16.28 5.50 5.53
CA LEU A 148 -16.46 6.88 5.08
C LEU A 148 -17.92 7.34 5.22
N ALA A 149 -18.88 6.48 4.89
CA ALA A 149 -20.29 6.78 5.05
C ALA A 149 -20.69 6.93 6.52
N GLU A 150 -20.23 6.02 7.39
CA GLU A 150 -20.47 6.07 8.84
C GLU A 150 -19.92 7.37 9.43
N ARG A 151 -18.69 7.77 9.07
CA ARG A 151 -18.13 9.05 9.49
C ARG A 151 -18.95 10.25 8.99
N TYR A 152 -19.54 10.16 7.79
CA TYR A 152 -20.43 11.21 7.29
C TYR A 152 -21.70 11.28 8.13
N GLN A 153 -22.29 10.14 8.50
CA GLN A 153 -23.46 10.08 9.38
C GLN A 153 -23.19 10.68 10.75
N ASN A 154 -22.09 10.29 11.40
CA ASN A 154 -21.72 10.80 12.72
C ASN A 154 -21.50 12.32 12.69
N ARG A 155 -20.93 12.84 11.59
CA ARG A 155 -20.69 14.28 11.41
C ARG A 155 -21.96 15.08 11.13
N TYR A 156 -22.94 14.49 10.45
CA TYR A 156 -24.16 15.17 10.00
C TYR A 156 -25.43 14.36 10.32
N PRO A 157 -25.70 14.07 11.61
CA PRO A 157 -26.79 13.19 12.01
C PRO A 157 -28.16 13.73 11.59
N THR A 158 -28.35 15.04 11.56
CA THR A 158 -29.61 15.67 11.14
C THR A 158 -29.91 15.56 9.65
N LEU A 159 -28.90 15.32 8.81
CA LEU A 159 -29.06 15.17 7.36
C LEU A 159 -29.00 13.71 6.90
N LEU A 160 -28.19 12.89 7.57
CA LEU A 160 -27.88 11.53 7.13
C LEU A 160 -28.37 10.44 8.09
N GLY A 161 -28.83 10.80 9.29
CA GLY A 161 -29.45 9.88 10.26
C GLY A 161 -30.97 9.74 10.07
N ILE A 162 -31.48 10.10 8.89
CA ILE A 162 -32.89 9.94 8.51
C ILE A 162 -33.07 8.73 7.60
N ASP A 163 -34.30 8.21 7.54
CA ASP A 163 -34.64 7.13 6.62
C ASP A 163 -34.46 7.54 5.16
N TYR A 164 -34.03 6.58 4.35
CA TYR A 164 -33.86 6.77 2.92
C TYR A 164 -35.20 7.04 2.24
N THR A 165 -35.25 8.11 1.44
CA THR A 165 -36.30 8.37 0.46
C THR A 165 -35.70 8.92 -0.84
N ASN A 166 -36.35 8.67 -1.97
CA ASN A 166 -35.93 9.21 -3.27
C ASN A 166 -36.01 10.75 -3.33
N SER A 167 -36.74 11.40 -2.42
CA SER A 167 -36.83 12.87 -2.35
C SER A 167 -35.71 13.49 -1.50
N SER A 168 -35.17 12.75 -0.53
CA SER A 168 -34.11 13.23 0.37
C SER A 168 -32.70 12.95 -0.14
N PHE A 169 -32.52 11.90 -0.97
CA PHE A 169 -31.20 11.47 -1.44
C PHE A 169 -31.15 11.29 -2.96
N ASP A 170 -30.07 11.76 -3.57
CA ASP A 170 -29.73 11.52 -4.98
C ASP A 170 -28.32 10.93 -5.07
N PHE A 171 -28.22 9.73 -5.66
CA PHE A 171 -26.97 9.02 -5.82
C PHE A 171 -26.69 8.75 -7.28
N ARG A 172 -25.47 9.09 -7.72
CA ARG A 172 -24.99 8.81 -9.08
C ARG A 172 -23.59 8.20 -9.03
N CYS A 173 -23.26 7.39 -10.03
CA CYS A 173 -21.93 6.83 -10.19
C CYS A 173 -21.56 6.71 -11.67
N THR A 174 -20.29 6.44 -11.96
CA THR A 174 -19.88 6.17 -13.34
C THR A 174 -20.14 4.72 -13.75
N ALA A 175 -20.17 4.46 -15.07
CA ALA A 175 -20.34 3.12 -15.64
C ALA A 175 -19.06 2.24 -15.50
N THR A 176 -18.50 2.13 -14.30
CA THR A 176 -17.42 1.19 -13.99
C THR A 176 -17.78 0.36 -12.77
N GLU A 177 -17.37 -0.90 -12.75
CA GLU A 177 -17.67 -1.85 -11.67
C GLU A 177 -17.28 -1.27 -10.31
N ARG A 178 -16.02 -0.85 -10.15
CA ARG A 178 -15.53 -0.24 -8.91
C ARG A 178 -16.32 0.97 -8.42
N THR A 179 -16.87 1.82 -9.31
CA THR A 179 -17.69 2.97 -8.86
C THR A 179 -19.11 2.55 -8.51
N LYS A 180 -19.65 1.53 -9.17
CA LYS A 180 -20.94 0.93 -8.80
C LYS A 180 -20.83 0.26 -7.42
N GLN A 181 -19.77 -0.51 -7.19
CA GLN A 181 -19.50 -1.15 -5.90
C GLN A 181 -19.19 -0.12 -4.82
N SER A 182 -18.34 0.88 -5.07
CA SER A 182 -18.09 1.91 -4.05
C SER A 182 -19.34 2.66 -3.64
N LYS A 183 -20.23 2.99 -4.59
CA LYS A 183 -21.56 3.54 -4.27
C LYS A 183 -22.33 2.57 -3.37
N TYR A 184 -22.39 1.30 -3.74
CA TYR A 184 -23.13 0.29 -2.99
C TYR A 184 -22.61 0.12 -1.55
N TYR A 185 -21.29 0.02 -1.34
CA TYR A 185 -20.70 -0.08 0.00
C TYR A 185 -20.83 1.22 0.81
N PHE A 186 -20.77 2.38 0.17
CA PHE A 186 -21.10 3.64 0.83
C PHE A 186 -22.56 3.67 1.30
N LEU A 187 -23.49 3.14 0.49
CA LEU A 187 -24.90 3.01 0.89
C LEU A 187 -25.09 2.00 2.01
N ILE A 188 -24.28 0.93 2.08
CA ILE A 188 -24.27 0.02 3.24
C ILE A 188 -23.88 0.79 4.51
N GLY A 189 -22.83 1.61 4.46
CA GLY A 189 -22.43 2.40 5.63
C GLY A 189 -23.45 3.47 6.04
N LEU A 190 -24.23 4.02 5.10
CA LEU A 190 -25.30 4.96 5.43
C LEU A 190 -26.56 4.25 5.96
N PHE A 191 -27.06 3.22 5.29
CA PHE A 191 -28.42 2.73 5.53
C PHE A 191 -28.48 1.25 5.95
N GLY A 192 -27.34 0.62 6.09
CA GLY A 192 -27.24 -0.83 6.27
C GLY A 192 -27.56 -1.60 4.99
N ARG A 193 -27.19 -2.89 4.99
CA ARG A 193 -27.29 -3.77 3.81
C ARG A 193 -28.72 -3.91 3.27
N ARG A 194 -29.72 -3.98 4.16
CA ARG A 194 -31.12 -4.17 3.76
C ARG A 194 -31.62 -3.02 2.89
N VAL A 195 -31.35 -1.78 3.29
CA VAL A 195 -31.81 -0.60 2.54
C VAL A 195 -30.94 -0.35 1.31
N ALA A 196 -29.62 -0.55 1.41
CA ALA A 196 -28.67 -0.28 0.32
C ALA A 196 -29.03 -0.98 -1.01
N HIS A 197 -29.62 -2.18 -0.95
CA HIS A 197 -30.08 -2.92 -2.14
C HIS A 197 -31.27 -2.27 -2.87
N HIS A 198 -32.07 -1.47 -2.17
CA HIS A 198 -33.30 -0.87 -2.68
C HIS A 198 -33.17 0.63 -2.96
N VAL A 199 -31.99 1.21 -2.71
CA VAL A 199 -31.71 2.61 -3.06
C VAL A 199 -31.73 2.78 -4.57
N TRP A 200 -32.64 3.63 -5.03
CA TRP A 200 -32.75 3.99 -6.44
C TRP A 200 -31.56 4.87 -6.85
N ALA A 201 -31.06 4.63 -8.05
CA ALA A 201 -30.09 5.50 -8.70
C ALA A 201 -30.28 5.37 -10.22
N PRO A 202 -30.12 6.46 -11.00
CA PRO A 202 -30.20 6.38 -12.44
C PRO A 202 -29.07 5.51 -13.01
N GLU A 203 -29.34 4.90 -14.17
CA GLU A 203 -28.33 4.12 -14.87
C GLU A 203 -27.10 4.97 -15.23
N PRO A 204 -25.87 4.50 -14.94
CA PRO A 204 -24.67 5.28 -15.20
C PRO A 204 -24.41 5.58 -16.68
N ILE A 205 -24.15 6.85 -16.98
CA ILE A 205 -23.81 7.29 -18.33
C ILE A 205 -22.33 7.02 -18.62
N TYR A 206 -22.01 6.36 -19.74
CA TYR A 206 -20.62 6.01 -20.05
C TYR A 206 -19.72 7.24 -20.30
N LYS A 207 -20.21 8.22 -21.06
CA LYS A 207 -19.60 9.55 -21.26
C LYS A 207 -20.36 10.61 -20.45
N ASP A 208 -20.48 10.38 -19.15
CA ASP A 208 -21.21 11.29 -18.25
C ASP A 208 -20.63 12.72 -18.32
N PRO A 209 -21.44 13.75 -18.60
CA PRO A 209 -20.97 15.14 -18.74
C PRO A 209 -20.56 15.79 -17.42
N ILE A 210 -20.85 15.18 -16.28
CA ILE A 210 -20.51 15.68 -14.95
C ILE A 210 -19.35 14.86 -14.37
N LEU A 211 -19.48 13.54 -14.33
CA LEU A 211 -18.49 12.67 -13.69
C LEU A 211 -17.35 12.26 -14.63
N ARG A 212 -17.53 12.39 -15.94
CA ARG A 212 -16.55 11.99 -16.97
C ARG A 212 -16.49 12.96 -18.14
N PHE A 213 -16.65 14.26 -17.89
CA PHE A 213 -16.60 15.32 -18.90
C PHE A 213 -15.37 15.24 -19.81
N TYR A 214 -14.23 14.78 -19.29
CA TYR A 214 -12.98 14.57 -20.05
C TYR A 214 -13.15 13.60 -21.24
N LYS A 215 -14.16 12.70 -21.22
CA LYS A 215 -14.48 11.83 -22.36
C LYS A 215 -15.21 12.54 -23.50
N LEU A 216 -15.82 13.69 -23.22
CA LEU A 216 -16.56 14.51 -24.20
C LEU A 216 -15.69 15.63 -24.78
N CYS A 217 -14.63 16.04 -24.07
CA CYS A 217 -13.74 17.10 -24.52
C CYS A 217 -12.75 16.59 -25.58
N SER A 218 -13.04 16.84 -26.86
CA SER A 218 -12.20 16.46 -28.01
C SER A 218 -10.80 17.08 -27.93
N LYS A 219 -10.71 18.35 -27.52
CA LYS A 219 -9.44 19.06 -27.31
C LYS A 219 -8.58 18.36 -26.27
N TRP A 220 -9.12 18.04 -25.09
CA TRP A 220 -8.39 17.29 -24.06
C TRP A 220 -7.95 15.91 -24.54
N LEU A 221 -8.82 15.18 -25.26
CA LEU A 221 -8.48 13.86 -25.80
C LEU A 221 -7.30 13.93 -26.77
N LYS A 222 -7.25 14.95 -27.62
CA LYS A 222 -6.20 15.15 -28.63
C LYS A 222 -4.92 15.72 -28.03
N GLU A 223 -5.02 16.79 -27.25
CA GLU A 223 -3.88 17.59 -26.81
C GLU A 223 -3.27 17.13 -25.49
N VAL A 224 -4.00 16.32 -24.70
CA VAL A 224 -3.53 15.82 -23.40
C VAL A 224 -3.51 14.30 -23.37
N HIS A 225 -4.66 13.64 -23.51
CA HIS A 225 -4.74 12.19 -23.26
C HIS A 225 -3.96 11.34 -24.25
N LYS A 226 -4.07 11.65 -25.55
CA LYS A 226 -3.38 10.95 -26.63
C LYS A 226 -2.07 11.64 -27.04
N ASN A 227 -1.69 12.72 -26.38
CA ASN A 227 -0.51 13.49 -26.72
C ASN A 227 0.71 12.97 -25.94
N PRO A 228 1.70 12.32 -26.58
CA PRO A 228 2.90 11.88 -25.89
C PRO A 228 3.72 13.04 -25.30
N LYS A 229 3.59 14.26 -25.84
CA LYS A 229 4.25 15.45 -25.26
C LYS A 229 3.65 15.86 -23.92
N ALA A 230 2.41 15.48 -23.62
CA ALA A 230 1.76 15.79 -22.34
C ALA A 230 2.40 15.05 -21.15
N ILE A 231 3.20 14.01 -21.41
CA ILE A 231 3.94 13.26 -20.38
C ILE A 231 5.45 13.55 -20.41
N ARG A 232 5.90 14.60 -21.09
CA ARG A 232 7.33 14.92 -21.26
C ARG A 232 8.09 15.01 -19.94
N GLU A 233 7.50 15.59 -18.89
CA GLU A 233 8.14 15.73 -17.58
C GLU A 233 8.26 14.37 -16.89
N CYS A 234 7.30 13.46 -17.13
CA CYS A 234 7.40 12.08 -16.68
C CYS A 234 8.55 11.36 -17.38
N GLU A 235 8.72 11.55 -18.69
CA GLU A 235 9.85 10.98 -19.44
C GLU A 235 11.20 11.58 -19.02
N ALA A 236 11.27 12.90 -18.81
CA ALA A 236 12.47 13.56 -18.30
C ALA A 236 12.86 13.03 -16.92
N PHE A 237 11.88 12.85 -16.01
CA PHE A 237 12.12 12.25 -14.70
C PHE A 237 12.62 10.81 -14.82
N LYS A 238 12.06 10.00 -15.73
CA LYS A 238 12.52 8.62 -15.96
C LYS A 238 13.98 8.52 -16.42
N GLN A 239 14.49 9.56 -17.07
CA GLN A 239 15.85 9.63 -17.57
C GLN A 239 16.80 10.40 -16.63
N SER A 240 16.26 10.99 -15.57
CA SER A 240 17.02 11.78 -14.61
C SER A 240 18.09 10.97 -13.90
N GLN A 241 19.17 11.64 -13.48
CA GLN A 241 20.22 11.01 -12.69
C GLN A 241 19.66 10.46 -11.38
N HIS A 242 18.71 11.18 -10.75
CA HIS A 242 18.05 10.74 -9.54
C HIS A 242 17.41 9.34 -9.66
N LEU A 243 16.63 9.08 -10.73
CA LEU A 243 16.03 7.76 -10.90
C LEU A 243 17.07 6.67 -11.20
N LYS A 244 18.14 7.01 -11.95
CA LYS A 244 19.24 6.08 -12.22
C LYS A 244 19.95 5.68 -10.92
N ASP A 245 20.22 6.64 -10.03
CA ASP A 245 20.85 6.40 -8.73
C ASP A 245 19.97 5.51 -7.85
N VAL A 246 18.64 5.74 -7.86
CA VAL A 246 17.67 4.88 -7.16
C VAL A 246 17.69 3.46 -7.73
N LEU A 247 17.65 3.28 -9.04
CA LEU A 247 17.68 1.96 -9.68
C LEU A 247 18.98 1.22 -9.39
N GLN A 248 20.12 1.91 -9.42
CA GLN A 248 21.41 1.34 -9.05
C GLN A 248 21.43 0.94 -7.57
N SER A 249 20.95 1.80 -6.66
CA SER A 249 20.90 1.50 -5.23
C SER A 249 20.02 0.27 -4.94
N VAL A 250 18.83 0.20 -5.53
CA VAL A 250 17.93 -0.96 -5.39
C VAL A 250 18.59 -2.22 -5.95
N SER A 251 19.24 -2.12 -7.11
CA SER A 251 19.91 -3.27 -7.74
C SER A 251 21.03 -3.84 -6.86
N LEU A 252 21.88 -2.96 -6.32
CA LEU A 252 22.95 -3.32 -5.39
C LEU A 252 22.41 -3.96 -4.11
N ARG A 253 21.31 -3.44 -3.56
CA ARG A 253 20.67 -4.00 -2.36
C ARG A 253 20.08 -5.39 -2.60
N LEU A 254 19.54 -5.63 -3.80
CA LEU A 254 18.95 -6.91 -4.20
C LEU A 254 19.96 -7.94 -4.70
N GLY A 255 21.25 -7.56 -4.82
CA GLY A 255 22.31 -8.43 -5.34
C GLY A 255 22.21 -8.75 -6.83
N VAL A 256 21.38 -8.04 -7.60
CA VAL A 256 21.19 -8.31 -9.03
C VAL A 256 22.37 -7.76 -9.85
N LYS A 257 22.91 -8.59 -10.76
CA LYS A 257 24.13 -8.28 -11.53
C LYS A 257 23.95 -7.09 -12.48
N GLU A 258 22.79 -6.99 -13.11
CA GLU A 258 22.45 -5.89 -14.01
C GLU A 258 21.60 -4.84 -13.27
N THR A 259 21.86 -3.57 -13.55
CA THR A 259 21.03 -2.49 -13.01
C THR A 259 19.61 -2.62 -13.56
N LEU A 260 18.62 -2.68 -12.67
CA LEU A 260 17.22 -2.65 -13.03
C LEU A 260 16.92 -1.41 -13.90
N SER A 261 16.12 -1.59 -14.95
CA SER A 261 15.78 -0.51 -15.87
C SER A 261 14.32 -0.13 -15.76
N TYR A 262 14.03 1.15 -15.97
CA TYR A 262 12.66 1.64 -16.04
C TYR A 262 12.08 1.35 -17.44
N GLY A 263 11.02 0.53 -17.51
CA GLY A 263 10.18 0.42 -18.72
C GLY A 263 10.55 -0.69 -19.71
N LYS A 264 11.71 -1.34 -19.60
CA LYS A 264 11.83 -2.74 -20.03
C LYS A 264 11.33 -3.62 -18.89
N TYR A 265 10.83 -4.82 -19.21
CA TYR A 265 10.12 -5.78 -18.33
C TYR A 265 8.62 -5.51 -18.17
#